data_AF-A0A538U9R2-F1
#
_entry.id   AF-A0A538U9R2-F1
#
_cell.length_a   1.000
_cell.length_b   1.000
_cell.length_c   1.000
_cell.angle_alpha   90.00
_cell.angle_beta   90.00
_cell.angle_gamma   90.00
#
_symmetry.space_group_name_H-M   'P 1'
#
loop_
_entity.id
_entity.type
_entity.pdbx_description
1 polymer ?
#
loop_
_entity_poly.entity_id
_entity_poly.type
_entity_poly.pdbx_seq_one_letter_code
_entity_poly.pdbx_strand_id
1 'polypeptide(L)'
;NTGHDGSMTTIHSNGPRDSLHRIENLVLMAGHQLNDKAIREQVASALELIVHVSRMADGTRRILSVQELMGMEGNVVTMQEIFRFVQTGVDKTGKVVGHFEATGIMPRCVDRIRLAGVQVPNEIFERGRRS
;
A
#
# COMPACT_ATOMS: atom_id res chain seq x y z
N ASN A 1 14.63 -8.17 15.20
CA ASN A 1 13.25 -7.67 15.26
C ASN A 1 12.87 -7.56 16.74
N THR A 2 12.83 -6.35 17.32
CA THR A 2 12.57 -6.11 18.75
C THR A 2 11.08 -6.02 19.11
N GLY A 3 10.20 -6.49 18.23
CA GLY A 3 8.77 -6.69 18.53
C GLY A 3 8.04 -5.40 18.85
N HIS A 4 7.69 -4.64 17.81
CA HIS A 4 6.56 -3.70 17.85
C HIS A 4 5.65 -4.04 16.67
N ASP A 5 5.00 -5.19 16.77
CA ASP A 5 3.96 -5.60 15.83
C ASP A 5 2.84 -4.54 15.88
N GLY A 6 2.40 -4.06 14.71
CA GLY A 6 1.36 -3.03 14.61
C GLY A 6 1.86 -1.58 14.52
N SER A 7 3.12 -1.36 14.16
CA SER A 7 3.62 0.00 13.87
C SER A 7 2.97 0.59 12.62
N MET A 8 2.53 1.85 12.70
CA MET A 8 2.00 2.61 11.57
C MET A 8 2.73 3.94 11.48
N THR A 9 3.03 4.37 10.26
CA THR A 9 3.64 5.67 9.99
C THR A 9 3.03 6.29 8.73
N THR A 10 3.31 7.56 8.52
CA THR A 10 2.84 8.31 7.35
C THR A 10 4.02 8.98 6.67
N ILE A 11 4.05 8.97 5.34
CA ILE A 11 5.05 9.68 4.55
C ILE A 11 4.37 10.41 3.40
N HIS A 12 4.80 11.64 3.13
CA HIS A 12 4.37 12.36 1.94
C HIS A 12 5.00 11.73 0.70
N SER A 13 4.18 11.26 -0.23
CA SER A 13 4.61 10.64 -1.48
C SER A 13 3.57 10.84 -2.58
N ASN A 14 3.98 10.64 -3.84
CA ASN A 14 3.11 10.68 -5.00
C ASN A 14 2.55 9.30 -5.39
N GLY A 15 2.81 8.27 -4.57
CA GLY A 15 2.38 6.91 -4.82
C GLY A 15 3.10 5.86 -3.97
N PRO A 16 2.67 4.59 -4.06
CA PRO A 16 3.27 3.51 -3.28
C PRO A 16 4.77 3.30 -3.57
N ARG A 17 5.18 3.31 -4.84
CA ARG A 17 6.61 3.19 -5.22
C ARG A 17 7.44 4.38 -4.75
N ASP A 18 6.91 5.60 -4.87
CA ASP A 18 7.58 6.81 -4.36
C ASP A 18 7.72 6.77 -2.82
N SER A 19 6.73 6.19 -2.12
CA SER A 19 6.82 5.98 -0.67
C SER A 19 8.03 5.13 -0.29
N LEU A 20 8.27 4.02 -1.00
CA LEU A 20 9.45 3.17 -0.77
C LEU A 20 10.76 3.93 -0.99
N HIS A 21 10.88 4.63 -2.12
CA HIS A 21 12.09 5.42 -2.41
C HIS A 21 12.36 6.49 -1.35
N ARG A 22 11.32 7.13 -0.83
CA ARG A 22 11.48 8.12 0.24
C ARG A 22 11.91 7.49 1.55
N ILE A 23 11.38 6.31 1.90
CA ILE A 23 11.83 5.57 3.08
C ILE A 23 13.29 5.14 2.92
N GLU A 24 13.68 4.63 1.76
CA GLU A 24 15.08 4.30 1.44
C GLU A 24 15.99 5.52 1.65
N ASN A 25 15.59 6.69 1.13
CA ASN A 25 16.34 7.94 1.30
C ASN A 25 16.43 8.38 2.77
N LEU A 26 15.37 8.24 3.55
CA LEU A 26 15.40 8.56 4.98
C LEU A 26 16.38 7.68 5.75
N VAL A 27 16.46 6.38 5.40
CA VAL A 27 17.44 5.45 5.99
C VAL A 27 18.87 5.84 5.62
N LEU A 28 19.11 6.19 4.36
CA LEU A 28 20.42 6.70 3.90
C LEU A 28 20.84 7.97 4.65
N MET A 29 19.91 8.91 4.84
CA MET A 29 20.16 10.15 5.56
C MET A 29 20.41 9.94 7.06
N ALA A 30 19.91 8.84 7.64
CA ALA A 30 20.16 8.47 9.03
C ALA A 30 21.60 7.97 9.28
N GLY A 31 22.50 8.03 8.29
CA GLY A 31 23.94 7.81 8.45
C GLY A 31 24.34 6.34 8.58
N HIS A 32 23.43 5.41 8.27
CA HIS A 32 23.74 3.98 8.27
C HIS A 32 24.55 3.63 7.02
N GLN A 33 25.74 3.05 7.18
CA GLN A 33 26.55 2.53 6.07
C GLN A 33 26.03 1.16 5.59
N LEU A 34 24.78 1.12 5.16
CA LEU A 34 24.22 -0.04 4.49
C LEU A 34 24.33 0.15 2.98
N ASN A 35 24.60 -0.92 2.24
CA ASN A 35 24.45 -0.88 0.79
C ASN A 35 22.95 -0.82 0.43
N ASP A 36 22.63 -0.29 -0.75
CA ASP A 36 21.24 -0.11 -1.23
C ASP A 36 20.39 -1.38 -1.13
N LYS A 37 20.99 -2.54 -1.42
CA LYS A 37 20.30 -3.82 -1.35
C LYS A 37 19.85 -4.13 0.07
N ALA A 38 20.74 -3.98 1.05
CA ALA A 38 20.45 -4.21 2.45
C ALA A 38 19.35 -3.26 2.96
N ILE A 39 19.35 -1.99 2.51
CA ILE A 39 18.28 -1.04 2.86
C ILE A 39 16.94 -1.53 2.32
N ARG A 40 16.88 -1.93 1.05
CA ARG A 40 15.66 -2.48 0.46
C ARG A 40 15.18 -3.75 1.15
N GLU A 41 16.11 -4.63 1.55
CA GLU A 41 15.79 -5.85 2.31
C GLU A 41 15.18 -5.49 3.69
N GLN A 42 15.71 -4.48 4.38
CA GLN A 42 15.12 -3.98 5.62
C GLN A 42 13.74 -3.37 5.40
N VAL A 43 13.57 -2.53 4.38
CA VAL A 43 12.27 -1.90 4.06
C VAL A 43 11.22 -2.95 3.70
N ALA A 44 11.57 -3.91 2.83
CA ALA A 44 10.67 -4.96 2.38
C ALA A 44 10.28 -5.96 3.48
N SER A 45 11.14 -6.14 4.50
CA SER A 45 10.84 -7.00 5.65
C SER A 45 10.10 -6.27 6.78
N ALA A 46 10.21 -4.94 6.86
CA ALA A 46 9.58 -4.14 7.90
C ALA A 46 8.17 -3.66 7.53
N LEU A 47 7.84 -3.53 6.24
CA LEU A 47 6.55 -3.03 5.77
C LEU A 47 5.69 -4.15 5.21
N GLU A 48 4.41 -4.15 5.59
CA GLU A 48 3.44 -5.16 5.14
C GLU A 48 2.45 -4.56 4.14
N LEU A 49 1.90 -3.38 4.44
CA LEU A 49 0.90 -2.71 3.63
C LEU A 49 1.27 -1.24 3.40
N ILE A 50 0.92 -0.73 2.21
CA ILE A 50 0.94 0.68 1.89
C ILE A 50 -0.47 1.10 1.47
N VAL A 51 -1.07 2.03 2.22
CA VAL A 51 -2.34 2.66 1.87
C VAL A 51 -2.03 4.05 1.33
N HIS A 52 -2.18 4.22 0.02
CA HIS A 52 -1.95 5.51 -0.63
C HIS A 52 -3.22 6.34 -0.65
N VAL A 53 -3.16 7.53 -0.05
CA VAL A 53 -4.26 8.49 0.02
C VAL A 53 -3.87 9.75 -0.74
N SER A 54 -4.76 10.25 -1.58
CA SER A 54 -4.54 11.51 -2.31
C SER A 54 -5.73 12.45 -2.18
N ARG A 55 -5.46 13.75 -2.40
CA ARG A 55 -6.48 14.77 -2.56
C ARG A 55 -6.84 14.86 -4.05
N MET A 56 -8.09 14.58 -4.35
CA MET A 56 -8.66 14.65 -5.69
C MET A 56 -8.86 16.10 -6.15
N ALA A 57 -9.10 16.29 -7.45
CA ALA A 57 -9.32 17.60 -8.05
C ALA A 57 -10.52 18.36 -7.44
N ASP A 58 -11.52 17.64 -6.95
CA ASP A 58 -12.69 18.21 -6.24
C ASP A 58 -12.40 18.53 -4.76
N GLY A 59 -11.15 18.39 -4.32
CA GLY A 59 -10.72 18.62 -2.94
C GLY A 59 -10.98 17.46 -1.97
N THR A 60 -11.69 16.41 -2.40
CA THR A 60 -11.96 15.23 -1.55
C THR A 60 -10.70 14.41 -1.34
N ARG A 61 -10.53 13.81 -0.16
CA ARG A 61 -9.46 12.82 0.09
C ARG A 61 -9.99 11.42 -0.18
N ARG A 62 -9.24 10.62 -0.93
CA ARG A 62 -9.61 9.24 -1.26
C ARG A 62 -8.40 8.32 -1.13
N ILE A 63 -8.64 7.10 -0.64
CA ILE A 63 -7.68 6.01 -0.82
C ILE A 63 -7.65 5.71 -2.31
N LEU A 64 -6.47 5.83 -2.91
CA LEU A 64 -6.25 5.52 -4.32
C LEU A 64 -5.84 4.07 -4.54
N SER A 65 -5.06 3.52 -3.60
CA SER A 65 -4.47 2.19 -3.74
C SER A 65 -4.16 1.61 -2.37
N VAL A 66 -4.39 0.31 -2.22
CA VAL A 66 -3.92 -0.49 -1.08
C VAL A 66 -3.02 -1.56 -1.66
N GLN A 67 -1.74 -1.53 -1.27
CA GLN A 67 -0.72 -2.44 -1.77
C GLN A 67 -0.19 -3.30 -0.63
N GLU A 68 0.06 -4.58 -0.90
CA GLU A 68 0.84 -5.45 -0.02
C GLU A 68 2.26 -5.59 -0.55
N LEU A 69 3.24 -5.53 0.35
CA LEU A 69 4.62 -5.82 0.00
C LEU A 69 4.80 -7.34 -0.11
N MET A 70 5.42 -7.77 -1.22
CA MET A 70 5.65 -9.17 -1.53
C MET A 70 7.07 -9.65 -1.18
N GLY A 71 7.95 -8.71 -0.81
CA GLY A 71 9.36 -8.96 -0.54
C GLY A 71 10.23 -8.34 -1.64
N MET A 72 11.29 -9.06 -2.05
CA MET A 72 12.18 -8.62 -3.11
C MET A 72 12.37 -9.69 -4.18
N GLU A 73 12.48 -9.24 -5.43
CA GLU A 73 12.95 -10.03 -6.55
C GLU A 73 14.24 -9.40 -7.08
N GLY A 74 15.37 -10.07 -6.85
CA GLY A 74 16.69 -9.50 -7.08
C GLY A 74 16.91 -8.24 -6.23
N ASN A 75 16.97 -7.07 -6.88
CA ASN A 75 17.19 -5.77 -6.24
C ASN A 75 15.92 -4.89 -6.18
N VAL A 76 14.76 -5.44 -6.56
CA VAL A 76 13.50 -4.70 -6.67
C VAL A 76 12.54 -5.16 -5.58
N VAL A 77 12.02 -4.20 -4.81
CA VAL A 77 10.91 -4.46 -3.88
C VAL A 77 9.63 -4.70 -4.70
N THR A 78 9.00 -5.84 -4.48
CA THR A 78 7.78 -6.26 -5.17
C THR A 78 6.56 -5.92 -4.32
N MET A 79 5.48 -5.50 -4.99
CA MET A 79 4.21 -5.13 -4.36
C MET A 79 3.06 -5.66 -5.21
N GLN A 80 1.93 -5.91 -4.56
CA GLN A 80 0.68 -6.28 -5.21
C GLN A 80 -0.44 -5.34 -4.78
N GLU A 81 -1.16 -4.78 -5.76
CA GLU A 81 -2.31 -3.94 -5.50
C GLU A 81 -3.51 -4.80 -5.15
N ILE A 82 -4.04 -4.68 -3.93
CA ILE A 82 -5.21 -5.42 -3.47
C ILE A 82 -6.49 -4.68 -3.89
N PHE A 83 -6.49 -3.38 -3.66
CA PHE A 83 -7.62 -2.51 -3.97
C PHE A 83 -7.16 -1.22 -4.62
N ARG A 84 -8.04 -0.64 -5.44
CA ARG A 84 -7.79 0.64 -6.10
C ARG A 84 -9.05 1.46 -6.25
N PHE A 85 -8.89 2.77 -6.32
CA PHE A 85 -9.94 3.68 -6.75
C PHE A 85 -9.89 3.85 -8.26
N VAL A 86 -10.99 3.56 -8.93
CA VAL A 86 -11.16 3.81 -10.36
C VAL A 86 -12.02 5.05 -10.52
N GLN A 87 -11.39 6.14 -10.96
CA GLN A 87 -12.12 7.34 -11.36
C GLN A 87 -12.80 7.08 -12.71
N THR A 88 -14.12 7.16 -12.74
CA THR A 88 -14.93 6.99 -13.96
C THR A 88 -15.31 8.32 -14.60
N GLY A 89 -15.12 9.43 -13.90
CA GLY A 89 -15.34 10.76 -14.48
C GLY A 89 -15.39 11.87 -13.43
N VAL A 90 -15.98 12.99 -13.85
CA VAL A 90 -16.29 14.15 -13.02
C VAL A 90 -17.74 14.55 -13.34
N ASP A 91 -18.56 14.81 -12.32
CA ASP A 91 -19.94 15.21 -12.53
C ASP A 91 -20.07 16.69 -12.91
N LYS A 92 -21.31 17.14 -13.18
CA LYS A 92 -21.61 18.52 -13.58
C LYS A 92 -21.23 19.58 -12.53
N THR A 93 -21.03 19.16 -11.28
CA THR A 93 -20.64 20.05 -10.17
C THR A 93 -19.13 20.08 -9.96
N GLY A 94 -18.36 19.37 -10.78
CA GLY A 94 -16.91 19.25 -10.64
C GLY A 94 -16.48 18.16 -9.64
N LYS A 95 -17.42 17.35 -9.13
CA LYS A 95 -17.13 16.30 -8.15
C LYS A 95 -16.58 15.06 -8.85
N VAL A 96 -15.53 14.47 -8.28
CA VAL A 96 -14.95 13.24 -8.79
C VAL A 96 -15.89 12.07 -8.56
N VAL A 97 -16.19 11.34 -9.65
CA VAL A 97 -17.02 10.14 -9.65
C VAL A 97 -16.13 8.94 -9.96
N GLY A 98 -16.34 7.88 -9.19
CA GLY A 98 -15.61 6.63 -9.32
C GLY A 98 -15.99 5.69 -8.19
N HIS A 99 -15.39 4.51 -8.19
CA HIS A 99 -15.63 3.47 -7.20
C HIS A 99 -14.32 2.85 -6.75
N PHE A 100 -14.33 2.28 -5.56
CA PHE A 100 -13.22 1.47 -5.08
C PHE A 100 -13.50 0.02 -5.46
N GLU A 101 -12.50 -0.67 -6.00
CA GLU A 101 -12.63 -2.06 -6.43
C GLU A 101 -11.44 -2.92 -6.01
N ALA A 102 -11.72 -4.21 -5.81
CA ALA A 102 -10.68 -5.23 -5.66
C ALA A 102 -10.08 -5.60 -7.01
N THR A 103 -8.77 -5.87 -7.02
CA THR A 103 -8.02 -6.22 -8.24
C THR A 103 -8.14 -7.70 -8.61
N GLY A 104 -8.65 -8.54 -7.70
CA GLY A 104 -8.64 -10.00 -7.81
C GLY A 104 -7.49 -10.67 -7.06
N ILE A 105 -6.61 -9.90 -6.41
CA ILE A 105 -5.49 -10.45 -5.63
C ILE A 105 -5.98 -10.80 -4.23
N MET A 106 -5.75 -12.05 -3.83
CA MET A 106 -5.91 -12.48 -2.44
C MET A 106 -4.63 -12.14 -1.67
N PRO A 107 -4.67 -11.22 -0.69
CA PRO A 107 -3.47 -10.83 0.03
C PRO A 107 -3.02 -11.86 1.06
N ARG A 108 -1.71 -11.99 1.26
CA ARG A 108 -1.11 -12.93 2.22
C ARG A 108 -1.44 -12.56 3.66
N CYS A 109 -1.64 -11.28 3.94
CA CYS A 109 -2.00 -10.80 5.27
C CYS A 109 -3.38 -11.30 5.75
N VAL A 110 -4.27 -11.75 4.85
CA VAL A 110 -5.60 -12.25 5.22
C VAL A 110 -5.54 -13.45 6.14
N ASP A 111 -4.60 -14.37 5.93
CA ASP A 111 -4.46 -15.54 6.79
C ASP A 111 -4.11 -15.11 8.22
N ARG A 112 -3.24 -14.10 8.37
CA ARG A 112 -2.90 -13.54 9.67
C ARG A 112 -4.09 -12.83 10.32
N ILE A 113 -4.86 -12.06 9.54
CA ILE A 113 -6.06 -11.36 10.02
C ILE A 113 -7.11 -12.37 10.51
N ARG A 114 -7.29 -13.49 9.79
CA ARG A 114 -8.17 -14.59 10.19
C ARG A 114 -7.72 -15.28 11.47
N LEU A 115 -6.42 -15.56 11.59
CA LEU A 115 -5.83 -16.13 12.80
C LEU A 115 -5.98 -15.20 14.01
N ALA A 116 -6.04 -13.89 13.79
CA ALA A 116 -6.36 -12.89 14.81
C ALA A 116 -7.86 -12.83 15.19
N GLY A 117 -8.69 -13.72 14.62
CA GLY A 117 -10.13 -13.82 14.93
C GLY A 117 -11.02 -12.90 14.10
N VAL A 118 -10.47 -12.14 13.14
CA VAL A 118 -11.25 -11.27 12.27
C VAL A 118 -11.75 -12.07 11.08
N GLN A 119 -13.07 -12.13 10.91
CA GLN A 119 -13.66 -12.76 9.73
C GLN A 119 -13.50 -11.87 8.50
N VAL A 120 -12.76 -12.37 7.52
CA VAL A 120 -12.55 -11.71 6.22
C VAL A 120 -13.11 -12.62 5.13
N PRO A 121 -14.32 -12.33 4.60
CA PRO A 121 -14.90 -13.09 3.50
C PRO A 121 -14.01 -13.01 2.26
N ASN A 122 -13.81 -14.11 1.53
CA ASN A 122 -12.97 -14.12 0.32
C ASN A 122 -13.54 -13.21 -0.78
N GLU A 123 -14.86 -13.08 -0.78
CA GLU A 123 -15.64 -12.37 -1.79
C GLU A 123 -15.19 -10.92 -1.91
N ILE A 124 -14.71 -10.30 -0.82
CA ILE A 124 -14.24 -8.91 -0.85
C ILE A 124 -13.07 -8.69 -1.81
N PHE A 125 -12.32 -9.74 -2.17
CA PHE A 125 -11.18 -9.69 -3.07
C PHE A 125 -11.52 -10.12 -4.51
N GLU A 126 -12.78 -10.44 -4.81
CA GLU A 126 -13.21 -10.77 -6.17
C GLU A 126 -12.93 -9.62 -7.13
N ARG A 127 -12.32 -9.93 -8.29
CA ARG A 127 -11.94 -8.90 -9.26
C ARG A 127 -13.12 -8.04 -9.68
N GLY A 128 -12.96 -6.72 -9.56
CA GLY A 128 -13.96 -5.73 -9.96
C GLY A 128 -15.12 -5.60 -8.97
N ARG A 129 -15.11 -6.35 -7.86
CA ARG A 129 -16.07 -6.14 -6.78
C ARG A 129 -15.93 -4.74 -6.24
N ARG A 130 -17.05 -4.04 -6.18
CA ARG A 130 -17.15 -2.67 -5.69
C ARG A 130 -17.48 -2.69 -4.20
N SER A 131 -16.78 -1.86 -3.42
CA SER A 131 -17.11 -1.56 -2.02
C SER A 131 -17.96 -0.31 -1.92
#